data_AF-A0A9R1TCE8-F1
#
_entry.id   AF-A0A9R1TCE8-F1
#
_cell.length_a   1.000
_cell.length_b   1.000
_cell.length_c   1.000
_cell.angle_alpha   90.00
_cell.angle_beta   90.00
_cell.angle_gamma   90.00
#
_symmetry.space_group_name_H-M   'P 1'
#
loop_
_entity.id
_entity.type
_entity.pdbx_description
1 polymer ?
#
loop_
_entity_poly.entity_id
_entity_poly.type
_entity_poly.pdbx_seq_one_letter_code
_entity_poly.pdbx_strand_id
1 'polypeptide(L)'
;MMLTCLNYPAAFIPLPGGEMNATSMNPYPHFVQNPPYGGGMPPPYPSTSASGFGGYPSFPSYSTSGYPPSPYSPAAYPPAKQPSPPMPAMNSGNSDTITEEHIRASLISAVGDKLRRRLIEQHSQLQAELETLRRTQQELTNGSSKLTDLFNKLQKEKQELDKNVNILQDKETELEREIAKLSENQSIDVDEAVTTIAPLYKQMLNAFAEEAATEDAIYYLGEGLRQGSIDLDVFLKQVRQLSRRQFMLRALMLRCRQKAGLAG
;
A
#
# COMPACT_ATOMS: atom_id res chain seq x y z
N MET A 1 -17.14 -5.16 29.28
CA MET A 1 -15.89 -5.04 28.52
C MET A 1 -16.13 -5.70 27.16
N MET A 2 -16.55 -4.93 26.17
CA MET A 2 -16.63 -5.34 24.77
C MET A 2 -16.23 -4.14 23.93
N LEU A 3 -15.12 -4.30 23.21
CA LEU A 3 -14.74 -3.45 22.10
C LEU A 3 -15.50 -3.93 20.86
N THR A 4 -16.11 -3.00 20.14
CA THR A 4 -16.49 -3.20 18.74
C THR A 4 -15.98 -2.02 17.93
N CYS A 5 -15.00 -2.31 17.07
CA CYS A 5 -14.45 -1.42 16.07
C CYS A 5 -15.53 -1.04 15.04
N LEU A 6 -15.68 0.26 14.78
CA LEU A 6 -16.37 0.77 13.59
C LEU A 6 -15.34 1.24 12.58
N ASN A 7 -15.34 0.51 11.46
CA ASN A 7 -14.57 0.71 10.24
C ASN A 7 -15.27 1.79 9.40
N TYR A 8 -14.58 2.88 9.06
CA TYR A 8 -15.11 3.91 8.15
C TYR A 8 -14.38 3.86 6.80
N PRO A 9 -15.10 3.76 5.66
CA PRO A 9 -14.50 3.82 4.34
C PRO A 9 -14.16 5.25 3.91
N ALA A 10 -13.03 5.40 3.23
CA ALA A 10 -12.55 6.65 2.65
C ALA A 10 -13.52 7.19 1.59
N ALA A 11 -14.05 8.40 1.81
CA ALA A 11 -14.82 9.15 0.82
C ALA A 11 -13.87 10.03 -0.01
N PHE A 12 -13.86 9.76 -1.31
CA PHE A 12 -13.16 10.51 -2.35
C PHE A 12 -13.92 11.80 -2.68
N ILE A 13 -13.28 12.96 -2.55
CA ILE A 13 -13.84 14.27 -2.92
C ILE A 13 -13.23 14.71 -4.26
N PRO A 14 -14.04 15.00 -5.30
CA PRO A 14 -13.54 15.65 -6.51
C PRO A 14 -13.61 17.18 -6.39
N LEU A 15 -12.52 17.88 -6.75
CA LEU A 15 -12.50 19.34 -6.94
C LEU A 15 -13.16 19.75 -8.28
N PRO A 16 -13.83 20.90 -8.37
CA PRO A 16 -14.28 21.48 -9.64
C PRO A 16 -13.38 22.63 -10.10
N GLY A 17 -12.98 22.55 -11.37
CA GLY A 17 -12.48 23.64 -12.22
C GLY A 17 -12.43 23.07 -13.64
N GLY A 18 -12.97 23.64 -14.71
CA GLY A 18 -13.48 24.98 -14.94
C GLY A 18 -12.82 25.47 -16.23
N GLU A 19 -13.37 25.13 -17.40
CA GLU A 19 -13.07 25.82 -18.66
C GLU A 19 -14.17 25.59 -19.70
N MET A 20 -14.44 26.66 -20.46
CA MET A 20 -15.64 26.88 -21.26
C MET A 20 -15.29 26.67 -22.74
N ASN A 21 -16.12 25.95 -23.49
CA ASN A 21 -16.35 26.31 -24.89
C ASN A 21 -17.72 25.85 -25.38
N ALA A 22 -18.43 26.75 -26.04
CA ALA A 22 -19.80 26.59 -26.50
C ALA A 22 -19.83 26.08 -27.95
N THR A 23 -20.71 25.13 -28.28
CA THR A 23 -21.73 25.27 -29.35
C THR A 23 -22.60 24.02 -29.54
N SER A 24 -23.92 24.30 -29.66
CA SER A 24 -24.96 23.56 -30.39
C SER A 24 -25.84 22.50 -29.67
N MET A 25 -27.11 22.91 -29.53
CA MET A 25 -28.39 22.22 -29.85
C MET A 25 -28.90 21.03 -28.99
N ASN A 26 -30.04 21.30 -28.34
CA ASN A 26 -31.07 20.40 -27.76
C ASN A 26 -31.92 19.68 -28.86
N PRO A 27 -32.93 18.81 -28.56
CA PRO A 27 -33.14 17.84 -27.46
C PRO A 27 -33.80 16.46 -27.86
N TYR A 28 -33.54 15.38 -27.09
CA TYR A 28 -34.38 14.17 -26.71
C TYR A 28 -35.24 13.36 -27.75
N PRO A 29 -35.88 12.20 -27.41
CA PRO A 29 -35.30 10.84 -27.42
C PRO A 29 -36.12 9.80 -28.26
N HIS A 30 -35.54 8.67 -28.66
CA HIS A 30 -36.31 7.54 -29.20
C HIS A 30 -35.88 6.17 -28.66
N PHE A 31 -36.90 5.34 -28.43
CA PHE A 31 -36.90 3.99 -27.89
C PHE A 31 -36.49 2.91 -28.91
N VAL A 32 -36.39 1.69 -28.35
CA VAL A 32 -36.79 0.36 -28.86
C VAL A 32 -35.69 -0.64 -29.31
N GLN A 33 -35.79 -1.83 -28.71
CA GLN A 33 -35.83 -3.17 -29.33
C GLN A 33 -34.60 -4.12 -29.23
N ASN A 34 -34.83 -5.20 -28.45
CA ASN A 34 -34.22 -6.54 -28.53
C ASN A 34 -34.36 -7.15 -29.95
N PRO A 35 -33.66 -8.24 -30.41
CA PRO A 35 -33.29 -9.50 -29.71
C PRO A 35 -31.98 -10.19 -30.28
N PRO A 36 -31.79 -11.54 -30.40
CA PRO A 36 -31.80 -12.67 -29.44
C PRO A 36 -30.52 -13.59 -29.43
N TYR A 37 -30.40 -14.39 -28.35
CA TYR A 37 -29.82 -15.76 -28.19
C TYR A 37 -28.45 -16.19 -28.76
N GLY A 38 -27.59 -16.74 -27.88
CA GLY A 38 -26.61 -17.80 -28.23
C GLY A 38 -25.39 -18.00 -27.31
N GLY A 39 -25.50 -18.91 -26.33
CA GLY A 39 -24.46 -19.90 -25.92
C GLY A 39 -23.16 -19.48 -25.20
N GLY A 40 -22.96 -20.02 -23.98
CA GLY A 40 -21.67 -20.63 -23.57
C GLY A 40 -20.84 -19.96 -22.46
N MET A 41 -20.77 -20.65 -21.30
CA MET A 41 -19.72 -20.65 -20.25
C MET A 41 -19.67 -19.51 -19.19
N PRO A 42 -19.75 -19.84 -17.88
CA PRO A 42 -19.34 -18.93 -16.79
C PRO A 42 -17.96 -19.32 -16.18
N PRO A 43 -17.18 -18.35 -15.64
CA PRO A 43 -15.97 -18.63 -14.87
C PRO A 43 -16.27 -18.86 -13.37
N PRO A 44 -15.34 -19.49 -12.61
CA PRO A 44 -15.64 -20.08 -11.30
C PRO A 44 -15.47 -19.12 -10.10
N TYR A 45 -16.26 -19.39 -9.05
CA TYR A 45 -16.18 -18.81 -7.71
C TYR A 45 -15.08 -19.43 -6.84
N PRO A 46 -14.56 -18.73 -5.80
CA PRO A 46 -13.76 -19.34 -4.75
C PRO A 46 -14.63 -19.91 -3.61
N SER A 47 -14.25 -21.09 -3.11
CA SER A 47 -14.91 -21.82 -2.02
C SER A 47 -14.25 -21.54 -0.65
N THR A 48 -15.08 -21.49 0.38
CA THR A 48 -14.76 -21.26 1.79
C THR A 48 -15.15 -22.47 2.65
N SER A 49 -14.57 -22.52 3.87
CA SER A 49 -14.95 -23.28 5.09
C SER A 49 -14.34 -24.69 5.25
N ALA A 50 -13.48 -24.91 6.27
CA ALA A 50 -13.73 -25.28 7.69
C ALA A 50 -13.67 -26.82 7.86
N SER A 51 -13.03 -27.49 8.83
CA SER A 51 -12.87 -27.29 10.28
C SER A 51 -12.08 -28.49 10.87
N GLY A 52 -11.50 -28.39 12.08
CA GLY A 52 -11.23 -29.58 12.93
C GLY A 52 -9.87 -29.73 13.64
N PHE A 53 -9.78 -29.20 14.87
CA PHE A 53 -9.24 -29.79 16.13
C PHE A 53 -7.98 -30.71 16.20
N GLY A 54 -6.94 -30.24 16.94
CA GLY A 54 -6.31 -30.93 18.09
C GLY A 54 -5.08 -31.86 17.91
N GLY A 55 -3.96 -31.58 18.62
CA GLY A 55 -2.99 -32.59 19.10
C GLY A 55 -1.47 -32.29 18.97
N TYR A 56 -0.78 -32.21 20.13
CA TYR A 56 0.66 -32.14 20.50
C TYR A 56 1.83 -32.38 19.49
N PRO A 57 3.05 -31.84 19.78
CA PRO A 57 4.19 -31.87 18.87
C PRO A 57 5.08 -33.11 19.07
N SER A 58 5.59 -33.68 17.97
CA SER A 58 6.69 -34.65 17.98
C SER A 58 7.67 -34.37 16.85
N PHE A 59 8.94 -34.64 17.13
CA PHE A 59 10.14 -34.34 16.34
C PHE A 59 10.10 -34.88 14.89
N PRO A 60 10.75 -34.22 13.91
CA PRO A 60 10.96 -34.81 12.60
C PRO A 60 12.28 -35.60 12.52
N SER A 61 12.12 -36.86 12.14
CA SER A 61 13.15 -37.73 11.59
C SER A 61 13.36 -37.45 10.10
N TYR A 62 14.62 -37.58 9.73
CA TYR A 62 15.28 -37.56 8.44
C TYR A 62 14.89 -38.77 7.57
N SER A 63 14.53 -38.55 6.29
CA SER A 63 14.98 -39.37 5.13
C SER A 63 14.38 -38.91 3.80
N THR A 64 15.19 -39.10 2.75
CA THR A 64 14.89 -39.10 1.30
C THR A 64 15.30 -37.84 0.53
N SER A 65 16.54 -37.93 0.07
CA SER A 65 17.25 -37.00 -0.82
C SER A 65 16.99 -37.37 -2.28
N GLY A 66 16.61 -36.38 -3.09
CA GLY A 66 16.67 -36.42 -4.54
C GLY A 66 18.06 -36.05 -5.04
N TYR A 67 18.50 -36.71 -6.10
CA TYR A 67 19.75 -36.48 -6.85
C TYR A 67 19.64 -35.29 -7.83
N PRO A 68 20.77 -34.65 -8.15
CA PRO A 68 21.05 -34.13 -9.49
C PRO A 68 22.38 -34.67 -10.10
N PRO A 69 22.60 -34.49 -11.42
CA PRO A 69 23.38 -35.41 -12.26
C PRO A 69 24.84 -35.00 -12.52
N SER A 70 25.65 -36.00 -12.86
CA SER A 70 27.06 -35.89 -13.29
C SER A 70 27.20 -35.99 -14.83
N PRO A 71 28.21 -35.35 -15.45
CA PRO A 71 28.43 -35.39 -16.90
C PRO A 71 29.36 -36.54 -17.32
N TYR A 72 29.27 -36.97 -18.59
CA TYR A 72 30.36 -37.14 -19.59
C TYR A 72 30.01 -38.20 -20.66
N SER A 73 30.18 -37.81 -21.92
CA SER A 73 30.01 -38.61 -23.14
C SER A 73 31.33 -39.26 -23.58
N PRO A 74 31.31 -40.41 -24.29
CA PRO A 74 32.52 -41.04 -24.84
C PRO A 74 32.75 -40.65 -26.32
N ALA A 75 34.03 -40.50 -26.69
CA ALA A 75 34.48 -40.37 -28.08
C ALA A 75 35.46 -41.50 -28.44
N ALA A 76 35.37 -41.96 -29.69
CA ALA A 76 36.05 -43.13 -30.26
C ALA A 76 37.32 -42.77 -31.06
N TYR A 77 38.08 -43.84 -31.42
CA TYR A 77 39.26 -43.97 -32.32
C TYR A 77 40.67 -43.97 -31.66
N PRO A 78 41.71 -44.53 -32.32
CA PRO A 78 41.90 -45.90 -32.87
C PRO A 78 43.21 -46.58 -32.37
N PRO A 79 43.55 -47.83 -32.77
CA PRO A 79 44.63 -48.59 -32.14
C PRO A 79 46.00 -48.30 -32.77
N ALA A 80 46.99 -47.99 -31.93
CA ALA A 80 48.39 -47.91 -32.32
C ALA A 80 49.20 -48.97 -31.55
N LYS A 81 49.78 -49.91 -32.32
CA LYS A 81 50.77 -50.88 -31.88
C LYS A 81 52.04 -50.14 -31.46
N GLN A 82 52.52 -50.33 -30.24
CA GLN A 82 53.89 -49.99 -29.88
C GLN A 82 54.44 -50.90 -28.77
N PRO A 83 55.78 -51.04 -28.70
CA PRO A 83 56.45 -52.29 -28.40
C PRO A 83 56.78 -52.46 -26.92
N SER A 84 56.86 -53.72 -26.50
CA SER A 84 57.37 -54.19 -25.22
C SER A 84 58.77 -53.65 -24.92
N PRO A 85 59.05 -53.12 -23.71
CA PRO A 85 60.42 -52.87 -23.27
C PRO A 85 61.14 -54.21 -22.98
N PRO A 86 62.43 -54.34 -23.29
CA PRO A 86 63.18 -55.55 -22.99
C PRO A 86 63.39 -55.67 -21.47
N MET A 87 63.03 -56.84 -20.92
CA MET A 87 63.50 -57.24 -19.61
C MET A 87 65.04 -57.25 -19.61
N PRO A 88 65.71 -56.62 -18.64
CA PRO A 88 67.09 -56.97 -18.34
C PRO A 88 67.08 -58.41 -17.85
N ALA A 89 67.82 -59.27 -18.55
CA ALA A 89 68.12 -60.62 -18.10
C ALA A 89 68.67 -60.53 -16.67
N MET A 90 67.91 -61.09 -15.72
CA MET A 90 68.37 -61.33 -14.37
C MET A 90 69.51 -62.33 -14.47
N ASN A 91 70.72 -61.80 -14.52
CA ASN A 91 71.94 -62.57 -14.43
C ASN A 91 71.93 -63.22 -13.04
N SER A 92 71.56 -64.50 -13.02
CA SER A 92 71.75 -65.38 -11.88
C SER A 92 73.25 -65.48 -11.64
N GLY A 93 73.73 -64.61 -10.77
CA GLY A 93 75.12 -64.48 -10.35
C GLY A 93 75.14 -64.43 -8.84
N ASN A 94 75.36 -65.61 -8.28
CA ASN A 94 75.59 -65.96 -6.89
C ASN A 94 76.18 -64.87 -5.98
N SER A 95 75.92 -65.12 -4.69
CA SER A 95 76.77 -64.78 -3.55
C SER A 95 76.31 -63.53 -2.80
N ASP A 96 75.54 -63.79 -1.74
CA ASP A 96 75.90 -63.38 -0.38
C ASP A 96 77.16 -62.50 -0.34
N THR A 97 76.96 -61.20 -0.30
CA THR A 97 77.51 -60.30 0.71
C THR A 97 76.79 -58.97 0.51
N ILE A 98 75.85 -58.65 1.41
CA ILE A 98 75.31 -57.31 1.50
C ILE A 98 76.49 -56.38 1.77
N THR A 99 76.98 -55.65 0.76
CA THR A 99 78.04 -54.68 1.00
C THR A 99 77.48 -53.57 1.87
N GLU A 100 78.29 -53.07 2.80
CA GLU A 100 77.89 -52.05 3.77
C GLU A 100 77.30 -50.79 3.10
N GLU A 101 77.69 -50.54 1.85
CA GLU A 101 77.20 -49.44 1.01
C GLU A 101 75.72 -49.59 0.61
N HIS A 102 75.24 -50.81 0.30
CA HIS A 102 73.81 -51.04 0.01
C HIS A 102 72.92 -50.89 1.25
N ILE A 103 73.42 -51.27 2.43
CA ILE A 103 72.72 -51.06 3.71
C ILE A 103 72.64 -49.58 4.03
N ARG A 104 73.76 -48.85 3.89
CA ARG A 104 73.80 -47.39 4.10
C ARG A 104 72.87 -46.67 3.13
N ALA A 105 72.87 -47.02 1.84
CA ALA A 105 71.96 -46.45 0.86
C ALA A 105 70.47 -46.74 1.18
N SER A 106 70.16 -47.96 1.62
CA SER A 106 68.81 -48.34 2.04
C SER A 106 68.34 -47.58 3.28
N LEU A 107 69.19 -47.44 4.30
CA LEU A 107 68.89 -46.65 5.51
C LEU A 107 68.72 -45.17 5.21
N ILE A 108 69.57 -44.58 4.35
CA ILE A 108 69.44 -43.18 3.93
C ILE A 108 68.13 -42.97 3.15
N SER A 109 67.76 -43.88 2.25
CA SER A 109 66.47 -43.81 1.55
C SER A 109 65.29 -43.98 2.50
N ALA A 110 65.35 -44.93 3.45
CA ALA A 110 64.29 -45.17 4.41
C ALA A 110 64.09 -43.98 5.36
N VAL A 111 65.18 -43.35 5.83
CA VAL A 111 65.11 -42.12 6.63
C VAL A 111 64.59 -40.96 5.78
N GLY A 112 65.06 -40.82 4.55
CA GLY A 112 64.58 -39.83 3.59
C GLY A 112 63.09 -39.97 3.30
N ASP A 113 62.60 -41.19 3.09
CA ASP A 113 61.19 -41.50 2.88
C ASP A 113 60.34 -41.23 4.12
N LYS A 114 60.83 -41.61 5.31
CA LYS A 114 60.15 -41.31 6.58
C LYS A 114 60.03 -39.81 6.81
N LEU A 115 61.10 -39.05 6.54
CA LEU A 115 61.10 -37.60 6.64
C LEU A 115 60.15 -36.96 5.61
N ARG A 116 60.20 -37.42 4.36
CA ARG A 116 59.27 -36.97 3.30
C ARG A 116 57.81 -37.21 3.70
N ARG A 117 57.47 -38.41 4.19
CA ARG A 117 56.11 -38.73 4.64
C ARG A 117 55.66 -37.83 5.78
N ARG A 118 56.51 -37.62 6.80
CA ARG A 118 56.21 -36.72 7.92
C ARG A 118 56.05 -35.28 7.47
N LEU A 119 56.88 -34.79 6.55
CA LEU A 119 56.77 -33.44 6.02
C LEU A 119 55.47 -33.24 5.23
N ILE A 120 55.10 -34.19 4.37
CA ILE A 120 53.85 -34.13 3.60
C ILE A 120 52.64 -34.16 4.53
N GLU A 121 52.64 -35.03 5.55
CA GLU A 121 51.58 -35.12 6.55
C GLU A 121 51.41 -33.78 7.29
N GLN A 122 52.50 -33.21 7.82
CA GLN A 122 52.47 -31.93 8.52
C GLN A 122 52.09 -30.76 7.60
N HIS A 123 52.60 -30.73 6.37
CA HIS A 123 52.22 -29.73 5.38
C HIS A 123 50.72 -29.80 5.05
N SER A 124 50.19 -31.01 4.85
CA SER A 124 48.77 -31.21 4.57
C SER A 124 47.87 -30.77 5.74
N GLN A 125 48.30 -31.05 6.99
CA GLN A 125 47.60 -30.62 8.18
C GLN A 125 47.58 -29.09 8.32
N LEU A 126 48.75 -28.45 8.21
CA LEU A 126 48.85 -26.99 8.27
C LEU A 126 48.08 -26.30 7.15
N GLN A 127 48.07 -26.89 5.95
CA GLN A 127 47.29 -26.37 4.83
C GLN A 127 45.78 -26.42 5.10
N ALA A 128 45.28 -27.52 5.68
CA ALA A 128 43.88 -27.64 6.08
C ALA A 128 43.52 -26.64 7.20
N GLU A 129 44.39 -26.46 8.20
CA GLU A 129 44.20 -25.47 9.27
C GLU A 129 44.20 -24.02 8.72
N LEU A 130 45.06 -23.70 7.76
CA LEU A 130 45.05 -22.40 7.09
C LEU A 130 43.77 -22.17 6.29
N GLU A 131 43.23 -23.21 5.64
CA GLU A 131 41.98 -23.10 4.89
C GLU A 131 40.78 -22.87 5.81
N THR A 132 40.71 -23.57 6.95
CA THR A 132 39.66 -23.33 7.95
C THR A 132 39.77 -21.94 8.55
N LEU A 133 40.98 -21.47 8.90
CA LEU A 133 41.19 -20.12 9.40
C LEU A 133 40.79 -19.06 8.36
N ARG A 134 41.15 -19.23 7.09
CA ARG A 134 40.72 -18.31 6.01
C ARG A 134 39.21 -18.26 5.87
N ARG A 135 38.54 -19.41 5.95
CA ARG A 135 37.08 -19.46 5.93
C ARG A 135 36.47 -18.70 7.11
N THR A 136 36.97 -18.92 8.32
CA THR A 136 36.48 -18.19 9.51
C THR A 136 36.72 -16.68 9.41
N GLN A 137 37.89 -16.25 8.89
CA GLN A 137 38.18 -14.85 8.63
C GLN A 137 37.18 -14.25 7.65
N GLN A 138 36.85 -14.97 6.57
CA GLN A 138 35.88 -14.52 5.59
C GLN A 138 34.48 -14.41 6.19
N GLU A 139 34.06 -15.39 6.99
CA GLU A 139 32.78 -15.37 7.70
C GLU A 139 32.68 -14.20 8.68
N LEU A 140 33.75 -13.92 9.44
CA LEU A 140 33.83 -12.77 10.35
C LEU A 140 33.82 -11.44 9.60
N THR A 141 34.54 -11.34 8.48
CA THR A 141 34.58 -10.11 7.67
C THR A 141 33.20 -9.83 7.06
N ASN A 142 32.54 -10.87 6.54
CA ASN A 142 31.17 -10.79 6.03
C ASN A 142 30.18 -10.42 7.15
N GLY A 143 30.35 -11.00 8.34
CA GLY A 143 29.55 -10.67 9.53
C GLY A 143 29.72 -9.21 9.94
N SER A 144 30.96 -8.73 9.98
CA SER A 144 31.28 -7.33 10.28
C SER A 144 30.66 -6.38 9.26
N SER A 145 30.74 -6.68 7.97
CA SER A 145 30.11 -5.86 6.92
C SER A 145 28.59 -5.78 7.11
N LYS A 146 27.93 -6.92 7.35
CA LYS A 146 26.48 -6.98 7.59
C LYS A 146 26.06 -6.18 8.82
N LEU A 147 26.84 -6.25 9.90
CA LEU A 147 26.56 -5.46 11.11
C LEU A 147 26.68 -3.97 10.85
N THR A 148 27.70 -3.54 10.09
CA THR A 148 27.85 -2.14 9.68
C THR A 148 26.68 -1.68 8.83
N ASP A 149 26.22 -2.49 7.88
CA ASP A 149 25.07 -2.17 7.03
C ASP A 149 23.77 -2.05 7.85
N LEU A 150 23.55 -2.98 8.79
CA LEU A 150 22.41 -2.92 9.71
C LEU A 150 22.47 -1.68 10.60
N PHE A 151 23.65 -1.33 11.10
CA PHE A 151 23.84 -0.15 11.93
C PHE A 151 23.52 1.13 11.14
N ASN A 152 24.02 1.25 9.91
CA ASN A 152 23.71 2.39 9.04
C ASN A 152 22.21 2.48 8.73
N LYS A 153 21.55 1.34 8.49
CA LYS A 153 20.11 1.29 8.27
C LYS A 153 19.33 1.76 9.50
N LEU A 154 19.66 1.25 10.68
CA LEU A 154 19.03 1.67 11.94
C LEU A 154 19.27 3.15 12.25
N GLN A 155 20.45 3.67 11.96
CA GLN A 155 20.75 5.08 12.14
C GLN A 155 19.90 5.96 11.21
N LYS A 156 19.71 5.54 9.96
CA LYS A 156 18.82 6.22 9.01
C LYS A 156 17.37 6.17 9.47
N GLU A 157 16.87 4.99 9.86
CA GLU A 157 15.51 4.81 10.37
C GLU A 157 15.25 5.65 11.61
N LYS A 158 16.22 5.72 12.55
CA LYS A 158 16.14 6.60 13.72
C LYS A 158 15.98 8.06 13.29
N GLN A 159 16.82 8.55 12.38
CA GLN A 159 16.76 9.94 11.91
C GLN A 159 15.44 10.25 11.21
N GLU A 160 14.90 9.29 10.45
CA GLU A 160 13.60 9.43 9.79
C GLU A 160 12.46 9.46 10.81
N LEU A 161 12.50 8.60 11.82
CA LEU A 161 11.53 8.58 12.91
C LEU A 161 11.56 9.89 13.71
N ASP A 162 12.74 10.39 14.07
CA ASP A 162 12.91 11.67 14.78
C ASP A 162 12.31 12.84 13.96
N LYS A 163 12.51 12.85 12.64
CA LYS A 163 11.88 13.84 11.75
C LYS A 163 10.35 13.71 11.73
N ASN A 164 9.83 12.49 11.63
CA ASN A 164 8.40 12.24 11.60
C ASN A 164 7.74 12.66 12.93
N VAL A 165 8.39 12.40 14.06
CA VAL A 165 7.93 12.85 15.39
C VAL A 165 7.83 14.37 15.42
N ASN A 166 8.86 15.10 14.97
CA ASN A 166 8.82 16.57 14.93
C ASN A 166 7.69 17.09 14.04
N ILE A 167 7.50 16.51 12.84
CA ILE A 167 6.41 16.90 11.93
C ILE A 167 5.06 16.68 12.57
N LEU A 168 4.87 15.54 13.25
CA LEU A 168 3.60 15.21 13.91
C LEU A 168 3.34 16.15 15.09
N GLN A 169 4.36 16.50 15.88
CA GLN A 169 4.24 17.47 16.96
C GLN A 169 3.89 18.87 16.42
N ASP A 170 4.55 19.32 15.36
CA ASP A 170 4.22 20.60 14.71
C ASP A 170 2.76 20.61 14.22
N LYS A 171 2.31 19.51 13.59
CA LYS A 171 0.93 19.37 13.12
C LYS A 171 -0.08 19.29 14.25
N GLU A 172 0.25 18.62 15.34
CA GLU A 172 -0.58 18.57 16.55
C GLU A 172 -0.78 19.97 17.12
N THR A 173 0.29 20.75 17.29
CA THR A 173 0.18 22.13 17.78
C THR A 173 -0.57 23.06 16.83
N GLU A 174 -0.44 22.86 15.51
CA GLU A 174 -1.20 23.59 14.50
C GLU A 174 -2.70 23.27 14.61
N LEU A 175 -3.06 21.99 14.70
CA LEU A 175 -4.44 21.55 14.85
C LEU A 175 -5.05 22.02 16.17
N GLU A 176 -4.31 21.95 17.29
CA GLU A 176 -4.76 22.48 18.58
C GLU A 176 -5.05 23.98 18.50
N ARG A 177 -4.20 24.75 17.81
CA ARG A 177 -4.43 26.18 17.58
C ARG A 177 -5.69 26.43 16.74
N GLU A 178 -5.90 25.67 15.67
CA GLU A 178 -7.11 25.81 14.84
C GLU A 178 -8.38 25.37 15.58
N ILE A 179 -8.32 24.31 16.39
CA ILE A 179 -9.43 23.89 17.26
C ILE A 179 -9.74 24.99 18.28
N ALA A 180 -8.72 25.60 18.90
CA ALA A 180 -8.94 26.70 19.83
C ALA A 180 -9.65 27.88 19.13
N LYS A 181 -9.18 28.29 17.94
CA LYS A 181 -9.84 29.33 17.14
C LYS A 181 -11.29 28.99 16.80
N LEU A 182 -11.56 27.75 16.37
CA LEU A 182 -12.91 27.30 16.02
C LEU A 182 -13.81 27.20 17.26
N SER A 183 -13.27 26.83 18.41
CA SER A 183 -14.02 26.74 19.67
C SER A 183 -14.42 28.12 20.22
N GLU A 184 -13.60 29.14 19.98
CA GLU A 184 -13.88 30.53 20.36
C GLU A 184 -14.95 31.14 19.44
N ASN A 185 -15.01 30.72 18.17
CA ASN A 185 -16.08 31.06 17.24
C ASN A 185 -17.38 30.30 17.58
N GLN A 186 -18.08 30.76 18.61
CA GLN A 186 -19.41 30.23 18.98
C GLN A 186 -20.46 30.42 17.88
N SER A 187 -21.39 29.47 17.84
CA SER A 187 -22.63 29.37 17.05
C SER A 187 -22.76 30.38 15.91
N ILE A 188 -22.26 30.00 14.74
CA ILE A 188 -22.60 30.67 13.49
C ILE A 188 -24.09 30.41 13.26
N ASP A 189 -24.91 31.46 13.25
CA ASP A 189 -26.31 31.36 12.84
C ASP A 189 -26.37 30.87 11.39
N VAL A 190 -27.15 29.82 11.14
CA VAL A 190 -27.24 29.20 9.81
C VAL A 190 -27.76 30.20 8.79
N ASP A 191 -28.62 31.13 9.22
CA ASP A 191 -29.17 32.20 8.38
C ASP A 191 -28.14 33.30 8.05
N GLU A 192 -27.07 33.42 8.84
CA GLU A 192 -25.98 34.38 8.58
C GLU A 192 -24.81 33.76 7.80
N ALA A 193 -24.67 32.43 7.80
CA ALA A 193 -23.61 31.72 7.11
C ALA A 193 -23.63 31.96 5.58
N VAL A 194 -24.82 32.13 5.00
CA VAL A 194 -25.01 32.37 3.57
C VAL A 194 -25.90 33.60 3.37
N THR A 195 -25.26 34.76 3.26
CA THR A 195 -25.95 36.01 2.95
C THR A 195 -25.72 36.49 1.53
N THR A 196 -26.55 37.40 1.05
CA THR A 196 -26.41 38.00 -0.27
C THR A 196 -25.23 38.97 -0.33
N ILE A 197 -24.59 39.10 -1.49
CA ILE A 197 -23.39 39.93 -1.73
C ILE A 197 -23.58 41.42 -1.38
N ALA A 198 -24.82 41.94 -1.42
CA ALA A 198 -25.11 43.35 -1.12
C ALA A 198 -26.41 43.51 -0.31
N PRO A 199 -26.52 44.56 0.53
CA PRO A 199 -27.74 44.82 1.32
C PRO A 199 -29.02 44.95 0.48
N LEU A 200 -28.90 45.44 -0.76
CA LEU A 200 -30.02 45.55 -1.69
C LEU A 200 -30.58 44.17 -2.09
N TYR A 201 -29.71 43.18 -2.30
CA TYR A 201 -30.12 41.82 -2.62
C TYR A 201 -30.75 41.12 -1.41
N LYS A 202 -30.25 41.40 -0.18
CA LYS A 202 -30.87 40.93 1.07
C LYS A 202 -32.29 41.46 1.22
N GLN A 203 -32.48 42.75 0.92
CA GLN A 203 -33.80 43.37 0.93
C GLN A 203 -34.74 42.74 -0.09
N MET A 204 -34.24 42.43 -1.29
CA MET A 204 -35.03 41.77 -2.34
C MET A 204 -35.40 40.32 -1.97
N LEU A 205 -34.46 39.57 -1.38
CA LEU A 205 -34.68 38.20 -0.90
C LEU A 205 -35.73 38.16 0.20
N ASN A 206 -35.60 39.02 1.22
CA ASN A 206 -36.57 39.12 2.30
C ASN A 206 -37.94 39.55 1.80
N ALA A 207 -38.01 40.52 0.88
CA ALA A 207 -39.27 40.98 0.31
C ALA A 207 -39.99 39.85 -0.47
N PHE A 208 -39.24 39.02 -1.19
CA PHE A 208 -39.78 37.85 -1.90
C PHE A 208 -40.26 36.76 -0.94
N ALA A 209 -39.46 36.42 0.07
CA ALA A 209 -39.83 35.44 1.08
C ALA A 209 -41.07 35.87 1.88
N GLU A 210 -41.14 37.14 2.27
CA GLU A 210 -42.32 37.69 2.94
C GLU A 210 -43.56 37.71 2.04
N GLU A 211 -43.40 37.97 0.74
CA GLU A 211 -44.52 37.99 -0.21
C GLU A 211 -45.13 36.60 -0.39
N ALA A 212 -44.28 35.58 -0.57
CA ALA A 212 -44.70 34.18 -0.61
C ALA A 212 -45.37 33.76 0.72
N ALA A 213 -44.79 34.12 1.87
CA ALA A 213 -45.39 33.81 3.17
C ALA A 213 -46.76 34.47 3.37
N THR A 214 -46.98 35.67 2.83
CA THR A 214 -48.31 36.30 2.88
C THR A 214 -49.33 35.59 2.00
N GLU A 215 -48.93 35.00 0.87
CA GLU A 215 -49.80 34.22 0.00
C GLU A 215 -50.23 32.91 0.67
N ASP A 216 -49.28 32.20 1.28
CA ASP A 216 -49.54 30.98 2.07
C ASP A 216 -50.48 31.28 3.26
N ALA A 217 -50.25 32.39 3.96
CA ALA A 217 -51.10 32.82 5.07
C ALA A 217 -52.54 33.09 4.62
N ILE A 218 -52.74 33.77 3.48
CA ILE A 218 -54.08 34.01 2.93
C ILE A 218 -54.75 32.69 2.54
N TYR A 219 -54.01 31.76 1.93
CA TYR A 219 -54.53 30.45 1.56
C TYR A 219 -55.07 29.68 2.78
N TYR A 220 -54.27 29.57 3.85
CA TYR A 220 -54.69 28.85 5.05
C TYR A 220 -55.77 29.59 5.87
N LEU A 221 -55.83 30.92 5.82
CA LEU A 221 -56.97 31.66 6.36
C LEU A 221 -58.28 31.33 5.63
N GLY A 222 -58.22 31.12 4.31
CA GLY A 222 -59.35 30.68 3.51
C GLY A 222 -59.82 29.26 3.85
N GLU A 223 -58.88 28.35 4.11
CA GLU A 223 -59.19 27.02 4.65
C GLU A 223 -59.78 27.08 6.06
N GLY A 224 -59.24 27.94 6.93
CA GLY A 224 -59.75 28.13 8.28
C GLY A 224 -61.21 28.61 8.32
N LEU A 225 -61.60 29.48 7.38
CA LEU A 225 -62.99 29.89 7.19
C LEU A 225 -63.87 28.73 6.72
N ARG A 226 -63.40 27.91 5.75
CA ARG A 226 -64.14 26.73 5.26
C ARG A 226 -64.40 25.70 6.37
N GLN A 227 -63.45 25.52 7.28
CA GLN A 227 -63.54 24.59 8.39
C GLN A 227 -64.33 25.17 9.58
N GLY A 228 -64.76 26.43 9.53
CA GLY A 228 -65.50 27.09 10.61
C GLY A 228 -64.64 27.43 11.84
N SER A 229 -63.30 27.43 11.69
CA SER A 229 -62.35 27.79 12.76
C SER A 229 -62.24 29.31 12.97
N ILE A 230 -62.58 30.09 11.94
CA ILE A 230 -62.47 31.56 11.93
C ILE A 230 -63.79 32.17 11.42
N ASP A 231 -64.26 33.22 12.10
CA ASP A 231 -65.44 33.99 11.68
C ASP A 231 -65.18 34.81 10.41
N LEU A 232 -66.23 35.02 9.61
CA LEU A 232 -66.16 35.78 8.35
C LEU A 232 -65.60 37.20 8.55
N ASP A 233 -66.01 37.89 9.60
CA ASP A 233 -65.55 39.26 9.88
C ASP A 233 -64.05 39.31 10.22
N VAL A 234 -63.55 38.30 10.91
CA VAL A 234 -62.12 38.18 11.24
C VAL A 234 -61.33 37.86 9.98
N PHE A 235 -61.81 36.92 9.16
CA PHE A 235 -61.20 36.57 7.88
C PHE A 235 -61.07 37.80 6.96
N LEU A 236 -62.15 38.56 6.74
CA LEU A 236 -62.12 39.73 5.84
C LEU A 236 -61.18 40.83 6.33
N LYS A 237 -61.08 41.04 7.66
CA LYS A 237 -60.13 41.97 8.25
C LYS A 237 -58.68 41.53 8.00
N GLN A 238 -58.36 40.26 8.25
CA GLN A 238 -56.99 39.75 8.13
C GLN A 238 -56.54 39.64 6.67
N VAL A 239 -57.38 39.13 5.78
CA VAL A 239 -57.06 39.08 4.34
C VAL A 239 -56.82 40.48 3.79
N ARG A 240 -57.65 41.47 4.15
CA ARG A 240 -57.43 42.86 3.71
C ARG A 240 -56.09 43.43 4.20
N GLN A 241 -55.70 43.11 5.43
CA GLN A 241 -54.41 43.53 5.98
C GLN A 241 -53.24 42.85 5.25
N LEU A 242 -53.30 41.54 5.04
CA LEU A 242 -52.28 40.76 4.33
C LEU A 242 -52.17 41.18 2.86
N SER A 243 -53.28 41.37 2.15
CA SER A 243 -53.27 41.86 0.76
C SER A 243 -52.66 43.26 0.63
N ARG A 244 -52.89 44.15 1.60
CA ARG A 244 -52.23 45.46 1.63
C ARG A 244 -50.71 45.31 1.82
N ARG A 245 -50.28 44.40 2.70
CA ARG A 245 -48.86 44.10 2.91
C ARG A 245 -48.23 43.48 1.65
N GLN A 246 -48.91 42.52 1.02
CA GLN A 246 -48.48 41.89 -0.23
C GLN A 246 -48.29 42.92 -1.34
N PHE A 247 -49.22 43.88 -1.50
CA PHE A 247 -49.08 44.96 -2.48
C PHE A 247 -47.82 45.79 -2.22
N MET A 248 -47.55 46.15 -0.96
CA MET A 248 -46.36 46.91 -0.59
C MET A 248 -45.07 46.12 -0.85
N LEU A 249 -45.05 44.82 -0.58
CA LEU A 249 -43.92 43.94 -0.83
C LEU A 249 -43.63 43.78 -2.33
N ARG A 250 -44.67 43.61 -3.16
CA ARG A 250 -44.54 43.57 -4.63
C ARG A 250 -44.01 44.89 -5.19
N ALA A 251 -44.53 46.01 -4.71
CA ALA A 251 -44.05 47.33 -5.10
C ALA A 251 -42.58 47.55 -4.69
N LEU A 252 -42.21 47.12 -3.47
CA LEU A 252 -40.84 47.17 -2.98
C LEU A 252 -39.90 46.32 -3.86
N MET A 253 -40.29 45.08 -4.16
CA MET A 253 -39.52 44.18 -5.03
C MET A 253 -39.30 44.78 -6.42
N LEU A 254 -40.34 45.35 -7.03
CA LEU A 254 -40.23 46.03 -8.32
C LEU A 254 -39.22 47.18 -8.28
N ARG A 255 -39.24 48.00 -7.21
CA ARG A 255 -38.27 49.09 -7.03
C ARG A 255 -36.85 48.57 -6.80
N CYS A 256 -36.67 47.49 -6.05
CA CYS A 256 -35.37 46.86 -5.83
C CYS A 256 -34.80 46.28 -7.13
N ARG A 257 -35.61 45.59 -7.95
CA ARG A 257 -35.20 45.05 -9.26
C ARG A 257 -34.75 46.15 -10.22
N GLN A 258 -35.52 47.22 -10.33
CA GLN A 258 -35.16 48.41 -11.13
C GLN A 258 -33.82 49.00 -10.70
N LYS A 259 -33.59 49.15 -9.39
CA LYS A 259 -32.33 49.69 -8.86
C LYS A 259 -31.14 48.75 -9.03
N ALA A 260 -31.38 47.44 -9.05
CA ALA A 260 -30.36 46.43 -9.20
C ALA A 260 -30.08 46.06 -10.67
N GLY A 261 -30.77 46.68 -11.63
CA GLY A 261 -30.60 46.43 -13.07
C GLY A 261 -31.16 45.08 -13.54
N LEU A 262 -32.03 44.45 -12.75
CA LEU A 262 -32.72 43.22 -13.13
C LEU A 262 -34.04 43.55 -13.84
N ALA A 263 -34.52 42.63 -14.69
CA ALA A 263 -35.82 42.76 -15.33
C ALA A 263 -36.92 42.94 -14.28
N GLY A 264 -37.81 43.91 -14.52
CA GLY A 264 -38.92 44.29 -13.64
C GLY A 264 -39.97 43.20 -13.51
#